data_AF-A0A384IAG6-F1
#
_entry.id   AF-A0A384IAG6-F1
#
_cell.length_a   1.000
_cell.length_b   1.000
_cell.length_c   1.000
_cell.angle_alpha   90.00
_cell.angle_beta   90.00
_cell.angle_gamma   90.00
#
_symmetry.space_group_name_H-M   'P 1'
#
loop_
_entity.id
_entity.type
_entity.pdbx_description
1 polymer ?
#
loop_
_entity_poly.entity_id
_entity_poly.type
_entity_poly.pdbx_seq_one_letter_code
_entity_poly.pdbx_strand_id
1 'polypeptide(L)' 'MVLTRRTSPPTNAPAYAPARPRRAARRTALEANEAIRALVDARAGQEWSPVEAAAYEVLLIEWAAATRGAAADVIAAA' A
#
# COMPACT_ATOMS: atom_id res chain seq x y z
N MET A 1 -22.27 54.48 2.79
CA MET A 1 -22.15 53.14 2.19
C MET A 1 -20.88 52.50 2.72
N VAL A 2 -21.04 51.44 3.53
CA VAL A 2 -19.95 50.69 4.18
C VAL A 2 -19.53 49.54 3.28
N LEU A 3 -18.24 49.39 3.03
CA LEU A 3 -17.65 48.17 2.46
C LEU A 3 -16.53 47.68 3.36
N THR A 4 -16.89 47.09 4.50
CA THR A 4 -15.97 46.26 5.27
C THR A 4 -15.64 45.02 4.46
N ARG A 5 -14.48 45.03 3.81
CA ARG A 5 -13.88 43.87 3.15
C ARG A 5 -13.59 42.83 4.22
N ARG A 6 -14.39 41.74 4.27
CA ARG A 6 -14.10 40.58 5.12
C ARG A 6 -12.79 39.97 4.64
N THR A 7 -11.71 40.23 5.37
CA THR A 7 -10.45 39.48 5.26
C THR A 7 -10.67 38.12 5.90
N SER A 8 -11.07 37.14 5.08
CA SER A 8 -11.00 35.72 5.45
C SER A 8 -9.53 35.37 5.69
N PRO A 9 -9.16 34.69 6.78
CA PRO A 9 -7.82 34.15 6.92
C PRO A 9 -7.62 33.06 5.86
N PRO A 10 -6.47 32.98 5.17
CA PRO A 10 -6.17 31.79 4.42
C PRO A 10 -6.04 30.67 5.43
N THR A 11 -7.01 29.76 5.44
CA THR A 11 -6.88 28.44 6.05
C THR A 11 -5.80 27.68 5.28
N ASN A 12 -4.55 28.03 5.56
CA ASN A 12 -3.40 27.23 5.22
C ASN A 12 -3.22 26.21 6.35
N ALA A 13 -4.25 25.37 6.52
CA ALA A 13 -4.07 24.13 7.25
C ALA A 13 -3.24 23.25 6.33
N PRO A 14 -2.01 22.83 6.69
CA PRO A 14 -1.42 21.70 5.98
C PRO A 14 -2.42 20.57 6.19
N ALA A 15 -3.01 20.11 5.10
CA ALA A 15 -3.75 18.87 5.10
C ALA A 15 -2.77 17.81 5.62
N TYR A 16 -2.86 17.50 6.92
CA TYR A 16 -2.36 16.26 7.47
C TYR A 16 -3.28 15.16 6.92
N ALA A 17 -3.23 14.99 5.59
CA ALA A 17 -3.78 13.85 4.92
C ALA A 17 -2.82 12.69 5.22
N PRO A 18 -3.31 11.50 5.59
CA PRO A 18 -2.45 10.36 5.90
C PRO A 18 -1.86 9.82 4.59
N ALA A 19 -0.85 10.50 4.04
CA ALA A 19 -0.12 10.05 2.86
C ALA A 19 0.94 8.98 3.22
N ARG A 20 1.31 8.89 4.51
CA ARG A 20 2.35 7.98 5.01
C ARG A 20 1.94 6.49 5.01
N PRO A 21 0.74 6.09 5.47
CA PRO A 21 0.38 4.68 5.53
C PRO A 21 0.26 4.05 4.14
N ARG A 22 -0.38 4.76 3.20
CA ARG A 22 -0.63 4.28 1.83
C ARG A 22 0.66 4.09 1.02
N ARG A 23 1.62 5.01 1.16
CA ARG A 23 2.92 4.90 0.47
C ARG A 23 3.78 3.78 1.04
N ALA A 24 3.72 3.56 2.36
CA ALA A 24 4.40 2.44 3.00
C ALA A 24 3.80 1.11 2.58
N ALA A 25 2.47 0.94 2.67
CA ALA A 25 1.76 -0.27 2.25
C ALA A 25 1.99 -0.63 0.77
N ARG A 26 2.05 0.37 -0.11
CA ARG A 26 2.39 0.15 -1.53
C ARG A 26 3.83 -0.33 -1.74
N ARG A 27 4.78 0.16 -0.93
CA ARG A 27 6.18 -0.30 -0.99
C ARG A 27 6.31 -1.75 -0.50
N THR A 28 5.69 -2.09 0.63
CA THR A 28 5.70 -3.47 1.13
C THR A 28 4.99 -4.44 0.16
N ALA A 29 3.90 -4.03 -0.49
CA ALA A 29 3.28 -4.86 -1.53
C ALA A 29 4.19 -5.08 -2.75
N LEU A 30 5.00 -4.08 -3.13
CA LEU A 30 5.98 -4.23 -4.22
C LEU A 30 7.12 -5.17 -3.82
N GLU A 31 7.66 -5.02 -2.61
CA GLU A 31 8.72 -5.87 -2.07
C GLU A 31 8.28 -7.34 -1.97
N ALA A 32 7.09 -7.60 -1.44
CA ALA A 32 6.52 -8.96 -1.39
C ALA A 32 6.35 -9.54 -2.81
N ASN A 33 5.89 -8.73 -3.77
CA ASN A 33 5.76 -9.16 -5.17
C ASN A 33 7.09 -9.50 -5.83
N GLU A 34 8.16 -8.75 -5.53
CA GLU A 34 9.50 -9.04 -6.06
C GLU A 34 10.06 -10.32 -5.46
N ALA A 35 9.89 -10.53 -4.15
CA ALA A 35 10.29 -11.77 -3.48
C ALA A 35 9.53 -12.98 -4.05
N ILE A 36 8.22 -12.84 -4.32
CA ILE A 36 7.42 -13.87 -4.98
C ILE A 36 8.00 -14.20 -6.36
N ARG A 37 8.28 -13.19 -7.19
CA ARG A 37 8.85 -13.40 -8.53
C ARG A 37 10.19 -14.10 -8.46
N ALA A 38 11.09 -13.64 -7.59
CA ALA A 38 12.40 -14.24 -7.41
C ALA A 38 12.31 -15.72 -7.00
N LEU A 39 11.39 -16.06 -6.09
CA LEU A 39 11.15 -17.44 -5.66
C LEU A 39 10.62 -18.32 -6.80
N VAL A 40 9.64 -17.82 -7.56
CA VAL A 40 9.05 -18.53 -8.70
C VAL A 40 10.07 -18.74 -9.81
N ASP A 41 10.84 -17.70 -10.15
CA ASP A 41 11.87 -17.76 -11.20
C ASP A 41 12.99 -18.73 -10.83
N ALA A 42 13.40 -18.77 -9.56
CA ALA A 42 14.40 -19.71 -9.05
C ALA A 42 13.96 -21.19 -9.14
N ARG A 43 12.65 -21.43 -9.27
CA ARG A 43 12.04 -22.77 -9.37
C ARG A 43 11.34 -23.03 -10.71
N ALA A 44 11.63 -22.22 -11.72
CA ALA A 44 11.04 -22.39 -13.04
C ALA A 44 11.35 -23.81 -13.59
N GLY A 45 10.29 -24.60 -13.80
CA GLY A 45 10.40 -25.96 -14.36
C GLY A 45 10.79 -27.05 -13.35
N GLN A 46 10.77 -26.76 -12.05
CA GLN A 46 11.02 -27.74 -10.99
C GLN A 46 9.81 -27.86 -10.05
N GLU A 47 9.63 -29.04 -9.45
CA GLU A 47 8.69 -29.18 -8.33
C GLU A 47 9.24 -28.46 -7.10
N TRP A 48 8.30 -27.94 -6.30
CA TRP A 48 8.63 -27.18 -5.10
C TRP A 48 8.68 -28.10 -3.90
N SER A 49 9.67 -27.88 -3.04
CA SER A 49 9.66 -28.55 -1.73
C SER A 49 8.53 -28.00 -0.85
N PRO A 50 8.07 -28.77 0.16
CA PRO A 50 7.07 -28.29 1.11
C PRO A 50 7.47 -26.99 1.82
N VAL A 51 8.77 -26.77 2.05
CA VAL A 51 9.30 -25.56 2.68
C VAL A 51 9.13 -24.34 1.76
N GLU A 52 9.33 -24.52 0.46
CA GLU A 52 9.21 -23.44 -0.53
C GLU A 52 7.76 -23.09 -0.81
N ALA A 53 6.89 -24.09 -0.83
CA ALA A 53 5.44 -23.87 -0.87
C ALA A 53 5.00 -23.03 0.34
N ALA A 54 5.45 -23.39 1.55
CA ALA A 54 5.13 -22.62 2.75
C ALA A 54 5.68 -21.17 2.70
N ALA A 55 6.91 -20.99 2.20
CA ALA A 55 7.50 -19.65 2.04
C ALA A 55 6.69 -18.78 1.06
N TYR A 56 6.25 -19.35 -0.05
CA TYR A 56 5.40 -18.67 -1.02
C TYR A 56 4.03 -18.30 -0.45
N GLU A 57 3.41 -19.19 0.33
CA GLU A 57 2.14 -18.90 1.01
C GLU A 57 2.26 -17.72 1.98
N VAL A 58 3.36 -17.65 2.75
CA VAL A 58 3.64 -16.50 3.62
C VAL A 58 3.74 -15.21 2.80
N LEU A 59 4.51 -15.22 1.71
CA LEU A 59 4.65 -14.05 0.85
C LEU A 59 3.31 -13.61 0.23
N LEU A 60 2.44 -14.55 -0.15
CA LEU A 60 1.10 -14.23 -0.64
C LEU A 60 0.23 -13.58 0.43
N ILE A 61 0.30 -14.04 1.68
CA ILE A 61 -0.45 -13.44 2.80
C ILE A 61 0.04 -12.02 3.08
N GLU A 62 1.36 -11.81 3.09
CA GLU A 62 1.97 -10.49 3.28
C GLU A 62 1.56 -9.53 2.17
N TRP A 63 1.62 -9.97 0.92
CA TRP A 63 1.15 -9.20 -0.22
C TRP A 63 -0.35 -8.87 -0.12
N ALA A 64 -1.19 -9.84 0.23
CA ALA A 64 -2.63 -9.65 0.41
C ALA A 64 -2.95 -8.69 1.57
N ALA A 65 -2.15 -8.69 2.63
CA ALA A 65 -2.30 -7.75 3.74
C ALA A 65 -1.90 -6.32 3.31
N ALA A 66 -0.77 -6.16 2.64
CA ALA A 66 -0.27 -4.88 2.15
C ALA A 66 -1.20 -4.24 1.10
N THR A 67 -1.80 -5.06 0.23
CA THR A 67 -2.77 -4.60 -0.78
C THR A 67 -4.14 -4.26 -0.20
N ARG A 68 -4.64 -5.02 0.80
CA ARG A 68 -5.90 -4.68 1.49
C ARG A 68 -5.80 -3.39 2.30
N GLY A 69 -4.66 -3.13 2.94
CA GLY A 69 -4.40 -1.84 3.59
C GLY A 69 -4.45 -0.64 2.63
N ALA A 70 -4.18 -0.85 1.33
CA ALA A 70 -4.34 0.17 0.30
C ALA A 70 -5.78 0.28 -0.25
N ALA A 71 -6.58 -0.79 -0.19
CA ALA A 71 -7.94 -0.86 -0.74
C ALA A 71 -9.03 -0.38 0.23
N ALA A 72 -8.88 -0.59 1.54
CA ALA A 72 -9.83 -0.09 2.55
C ALA A 72 -9.99 1.45 2.50
N ASP A 73 -8.90 2.15 2.18
CA ASP A 73 -8.89 3.61 2.02
C ASP A 73 -9.53 4.11 0.71
N VAL A 74 -9.84 3.23 -0.24
CA VAL A 74 -10.51 3.60 -1.51
C VAL A 74 -12.03 3.61 -1.35
N ILE A 75 -12.57 2.70 -0.54
CA ILE A 75 -14.02 2.58 -0.30
C ILE A 75 -14.51 3.65 0.69
N ALA A 76 -13.67 4.09 1.63
CA ALA A 76 -14.04 5.12 2.62
C ALA A 76 -14.06 6.57 2.09
N ALA A 77 -13.64 6.80 0.84
CA ALA A 77 -13.54 8.13 0.24
C ALA A 77 -14.57 8.38 -0.88
N ALA A 78 -15.54 7.47 -1.07
CA ALA A 78 -16.59 7.52 -2.09
C ALA A 78 -17.94 7.98 -1.51
#